data_AF-A0A537H826-F1
#
_entry.id   AF-A0A537H826-F1
#
_cell.length_a   1.000
_cell.length_b   1.000
_cell.length_c   1.000
_cell.angle_alpha   90.00
_cell.angle_beta   90.00
_cell.angle_gamma   90.00
#
_symmetry.space_group_name_H-M   'P 1'
#
loop_
_entity.id
_entity.type
_entity.pdbx_description
1 polymer ?
#
loop_
_entity_poly.entity_id
_entity_poly.type
_entity_poly.pdbx_seq_one_letter_code
_entity_poly.pdbx_strand_id
1 'polypeptide(L)'
;MLPTILIIALSLSSIPAGHSQAPIIITEQGFGLNRSSPLTIKIVFLGITENDLNSTYLMSNVTLPALKFQTILAGPLNTGVVYNFRYQLVYADNSTVTSFAQYLRSIQKNETTTGTSAFINPYFTNSTTLLQARNVFYDADKVESWLASNMTLFGGNPVPGYTLFIADLHNFTIPSFTYSQYQAYNLRCRLCPPPSAIVTPHYYNRTSTDPDLGLVNTRHYMTGWGGSGRFYYMDLSAGPSYWTNELPVQVASQLRGVDTGSYYGKLWMSQFVGSYVFGAVYNLFAADQLYPVNYSQSYNIQLFVFDNRTLTEKFALPLSRTINQTRIQETLASLVPFARVTVKVNPADITDYPGLAGIVANATTKLIDPSIQRPIVDGNLVYRWLTTNGSECL
;
A
#
# COMPACT_ATOMS: atom_id res chain seq x y z
N MET A 1 54.71 -27.30 16.50
CA MET A 1 53.65 -26.69 17.33
C MET A 1 53.12 -25.48 16.57
N LEU A 2 52.01 -25.66 15.85
CA LEU A 2 51.40 -24.66 14.97
C LEU A 2 50.35 -23.84 15.76
N PRO A 3 50.18 -22.54 15.47
CA PRO A 3 49.21 -21.69 16.15
C PRO A 3 47.80 -21.95 15.60
N THR A 4 46.86 -22.18 16.52
CA THR A 4 45.45 -22.40 16.24
C THR A 4 44.77 -21.08 15.88
N ILE A 5 44.38 -20.93 14.62
CA ILE A 5 43.56 -19.81 14.12
C ILE A 5 42.13 -20.00 14.63
N LEU A 6 41.64 -19.04 15.42
CA LEU A 6 40.25 -18.94 15.83
C LEU A 6 39.43 -18.43 14.64
N ILE A 7 38.69 -19.33 13.99
CA ILE A 7 37.72 -18.97 12.95
C ILE A 7 36.45 -18.47 13.64
N ILE A 8 36.26 -17.16 13.67
CA ILE A 8 34.98 -16.53 14.03
C ILE A 8 34.05 -16.71 12.81
N ALA A 9 33.21 -17.74 12.85
CA ALA A 9 32.11 -17.88 11.91
C ALA A 9 31.02 -16.85 12.26
N LEU A 10 31.10 -15.68 11.64
CA LEU A 10 29.98 -14.74 11.56
C LEU A 10 28.86 -15.42 10.75
N SER A 11 27.85 -15.93 11.45
CA SER A 11 26.59 -16.30 10.83
C SER A 11 25.92 -15.03 10.31
N LEU A 12 26.14 -14.76 9.03
CA LEU A 12 25.30 -13.88 8.22
C LEU A 12 23.88 -14.46 8.26
N SER A 13 23.08 -14.02 9.23
CA SER A 13 21.64 -14.18 9.15
C SER A 13 21.19 -13.40 7.93
N SER A 14 20.67 -14.13 6.95
CA SER A 14 20.08 -13.58 5.74
C SER A 14 18.94 -12.65 6.13
N ILE A 15 19.20 -11.34 6.05
CA ILE A 15 18.15 -10.35 5.85
C ILE A 15 17.45 -10.79 4.56
N PRO A 16 16.15 -11.15 4.56
CA PRO A 16 15.46 -11.36 3.30
C PRO A 16 15.64 -10.09 2.48
N ALA A 17 16.17 -10.25 1.27
CA ALA A 17 16.38 -9.18 0.31
C ALA A 17 15.02 -8.62 -0.13
N GLY A 18 14.37 -7.84 0.74
CA GLY A 18 13.53 -6.75 0.30
C GLY A 18 14.43 -5.87 -0.57
N HIS A 19 13.95 -5.53 -1.76
CA HIS A 19 14.69 -4.78 -2.76
C HIS A 19 15.19 -3.43 -2.23
N SER A 20 16.29 -3.44 -1.49
CA SER A 20 17.16 -2.31 -1.27
C SER A 20 18.20 -2.40 -2.38
N GLN A 21 17.79 -2.03 -3.59
CA GLN A 21 18.77 -1.36 -4.42
C GLN A 21 19.12 -0.09 -3.64
N ALA A 22 20.36 0.00 -3.16
CA ALA A 22 20.90 1.27 -2.71
C ALA A 22 20.50 2.31 -3.77
N PRO A 23 19.88 3.44 -3.40
CA PRO A 23 19.45 4.41 -4.39
C PRO A 23 20.69 4.78 -5.20
N ILE A 24 20.70 4.40 -6.48
CA ILE A 24 21.68 4.91 -7.41
C ILE A 24 21.41 6.40 -7.42
N ILE A 25 22.31 7.18 -6.82
CA ILE A 25 22.26 8.63 -6.91
C ILE A 25 22.57 8.94 -8.36
N ILE A 26 21.53 9.09 -9.17
CA ILE A 26 21.68 9.54 -10.54
C ILE A 26 21.96 11.04 -10.46
N THR A 27 23.24 11.38 -10.62
CA THR A 27 23.77 12.75 -10.61
C THR A 27 23.54 13.49 -11.93
N GLU A 28 23.05 12.82 -12.97
CA GLU A 28 22.71 13.46 -14.23
C GLU A 28 21.42 14.28 -14.06
N GLN A 29 21.55 15.60 -14.09
CA GLN A 29 20.45 16.54 -13.99
C GLN A 29 19.45 16.33 -15.13
N GLY A 30 18.21 16.01 -14.79
CA GLY A 30 17.09 16.20 -15.70
C GLY A 30 16.84 17.69 -15.97
N PHE A 31 16.19 17.99 -17.09
CA PHE A 31 15.88 19.35 -17.58
C PHE A 31 15.40 20.32 -16.47
N GLY A 32 16.25 21.27 -16.06
CA GLY A 32 15.85 22.49 -15.33
C GLY A 32 16.29 22.60 -13.85
N LEU A 33 16.22 23.84 -13.34
CA LEU A 33 16.64 24.31 -12.01
C LEU A 33 16.30 23.34 -10.86
N ASN A 34 17.25 23.12 -9.94
CA ASN A 34 17.01 22.38 -8.69
C ASN A 34 15.84 23.03 -7.92
N ARG A 35 14.72 22.30 -7.79
CA ARG A 35 13.55 22.72 -7.01
C ARG A 35 13.59 22.05 -5.66
N SER A 36 13.91 22.83 -4.63
CA SER A 36 13.83 22.37 -3.24
C SER A 36 12.39 22.45 -2.74
N SER A 37 11.86 21.31 -2.28
CA SER A 37 10.52 21.21 -1.69
C SER A 37 10.62 20.78 -0.22
N PRO A 38 10.39 21.68 0.75
CA PRO A 38 10.35 21.29 2.15
C PRO A 38 9.09 20.47 2.44
N LEU A 39 9.23 19.33 3.10
CA LEU A 39 8.12 18.48 3.53
C LEU A 39 8.27 18.14 5.02
N THR A 40 7.31 18.58 5.83
CA THR A 40 7.25 18.16 7.23
C THR A 40 6.52 16.82 7.34
N ILE A 41 7.16 15.81 7.92
CA ILE A 41 6.58 14.50 8.20
C ILE A 41 6.31 14.44 9.71
N LYS A 42 5.04 14.60 10.10
CA LYS A 42 4.63 14.44 11.49
C LYS A 42 4.30 12.98 11.75
N ILE A 43 5.00 12.35 12.68
CA ILE A 43 4.80 10.97 13.09
C ILE A 43 4.05 10.99 14.42
N VAL A 44 2.79 10.54 14.39
CA VAL A 44 1.94 10.47 15.57
C VAL A 44 1.88 9.02 16.04
N PHE A 45 2.33 8.78 17.26
CA PHE A 45 2.30 7.48 17.89
C PHE A 45 1.03 7.29 18.72
N LEU A 46 0.33 6.19 18.46
CA LEU A 46 -0.85 5.77 19.23
C LEU A 46 -0.51 4.46 19.96
N GLY A 47 -0.39 4.51 21.29
CA GLY A 47 -0.06 3.35 22.11
C GLY A 47 1.43 2.98 22.16
N ILE A 48 2.27 3.71 21.42
CA ILE A 48 3.74 3.72 21.58
C ILE A 48 4.11 4.99 22.35
N THR A 49 5.00 4.88 23.34
CA THR A 49 5.46 5.97 24.19
C THR A 49 6.92 6.34 23.91
N GLU A 50 7.37 7.47 24.45
CA GLU A 50 8.78 7.89 24.38
C GLU A 50 9.75 6.85 24.96
N ASN A 51 9.28 6.04 25.91
CA ASN A 51 10.11 5.03 26.55
C ASN A 51 10.30 3.77 25.69
N ASP A 52 9.46 3.55 24.68
CA ASP A 52 9.51 2.37 23.83
C ASP A 52 10.51 2.52 22.67
N LEU A 53 10.93 3.76 22.40
CA LEU A 53 11.77 4.11 21.25
C LEU A 53 13.09 4.77 21.69
N ASN A 54 14.06 4.74 20.80
CA ASN A 54 15.21 5.62 20.83
C ASN A 54 15.01 6.69 19.75
N SER A 55 14.43 7.82 20.14
CA SER A 55 14.04 8.90 19.20
C SER A 55 15.23 9.47 18.42
N THR A 56 16.41 9.55 19.03
CA THR A 56 17.64 9.98 18.35
C THR A 56 18.02 9.00 17.24
N TYR A 57 17.94 7.70 17.52
CA TYR A 57 18.21 6.67 16.52
C TYR A 57 17.15 6.65 15.42
N LEU A 58 15.86 6.71 15.79
CA LEU A 58 14.75 6.81 14.84
C LEU A 58 14.91 8.00 13.89
N MET A 59 15.24 9.19 14.41
CA MET A 59 15.42 10.40 13.60
C MET A 59 16.80 10.50 12.93
N SER A 60 17.66 9.50 13.08
CA SER A 60 18.96 9.50 12.43
C SER A 60 18.82 9.27 10.93
N ASN A 61 19.79 9.76 10.15
CA ASN A 61 19.86 9.55 8.70
C ASN A 61 20.02 8.06 8.30
N VAL A 62 20.32 7.18 9.26
CA VAL A 62 20.37 5.73 9.03
C VAL A 62 18.97 5.14 8.93
N THR A 63 18.01 5.69 9.69
CA THR A 63 16.65 5.18 9.76
C THR A 63 15.69 6.01 8.90
N LEU A 64 15.80 7.34 8.95
CA LEU A 64 14.92 8.24 8.21
C LEU A 64 15.74 9.20 7.33
N PRO A 65 15.46 9.30 6.03
CA PRO A 65 16.24 10.14 5.13
C PRO A 65 15.95 11.62 5.40
N ALA A 66 17.00 12.45 5.52
CA ALA A 66 16.82 13.90 5.58
C ALA A 66 16.43 14.51 4.22
N LEU A 67 16.75 13.83 3.12
CA LEU A 67 16.47 14.29 1.76
C LEU A 67 16.19 13.13 0.81
N LYS A 68 15.44 13.42 -0.26
CA LYS A 68 15.24 12.50 -1.39
C LYS A 68 15.23 13.29 -2.71
N PHE A 69 16.00 12.84 -3.68
CA PHE A 69 15.86 13.27 -5.07
C PHE A 69 14.71 12.51 -5.71
N GLN A 70 13.76 13.22 -6.32
CA GLN A 70 12.68 12.55 -7.03
C GLN A 70 13.22 12.00 -8.36
N THR A 71 13.01 10.71 -8.56
CA THR A 71 13.49 9.96 -9.73
C THR A 71 12.36 9.73 -10.73
N ILE A 72 12.74 9.37 -11.96
CA ILE A 72 11.87 8.83 -12.99
C ILE A 72 12.19 7.35 -13.13
N LEU A 73 11.29 6.45 -12.75
CA LEU A 73 11.57 5.01 -12.69
C LEU A 73 11.82 4.37 -14.07
N ALA A 74 11.24 4.91 -15.14
CA ALA A 74 11.43 4.42 -16.51
C ALA A 74 12.76 4.83 -17.18
N GLY A 75 13.67 5.51 -16.47
CA GLY A 75 14.96 5.91 -17.05
C GLY A 75 15.97 6.40 -16.02
N PRO A 76 17.21 6.72 -16.43
CA PRO A 76 18.25 7.18 -15.52
C PRO A 76 18.12 8.68 -15.24
N LEU A 77 16.93 9.26 -15.13
CA LEU A 77 16.76 10.70 -14.98
C LEU A 77 16.06 11.04 -13.65
N ASN A 78 16.45 12.16 -13.04
CA ASN A 78 15.70 12.79 -11.95
C ASN A 78 14.82 13.92 -12.51
N THR A 79 13.83 14.36 -11.72
CA THR A 79 12.91 15.43 -12.13
C THR A 79 13.44 16.84 -11.82
N GLY A 80 14.66 16.96 -11.28
CA GLY A 80 15.18 18.20 -10.69
C GLY A 80 14.54 18.59 -9.35
N VAL A 81 13.58 17.81 -8.83
CA VAL A 81 12.95 18.03 -7.52
C VAL A 81 13.74 17.33 -6.42
N VAL A 82 14.04 18.10 -5.36
CA VAL A 82 14.67 17.59 -4.14
C VAL A 82 13.70 17.82 -2.98
N TYR A 83 13.24 16.73 -2.37
CA TYR A 83 12.47 16.78 -1.13
C TYR A 83 13.42 16.91 0.06
N ASN A 84 13.18 17.89 0.92
CA ASN A 84 13.89 18.08 2.17
C ASN A 84 12.94 17.78 3.33
N PHE A 85 13.23 16.72 4.08
CA PHE A 85 12.32 16.21 5.11
C PHE A 85 12.64 16.80 6.47
N ARG A 86 11.58 17.24 7.16
CA ARG A 86 11.63 17.60 8.59
C ARG A 86 10.70 16.68 9.36
N TYR A 87 11.24 15.90 10.29
CA TYR A 87 10.45 14.99 11.11
C TYR A 87 9.97 15.67 12.40
N GLN A 88 8.76 15.34 12.82
CA GLN A 88 8.19 15.74 14.12
C GLN A 88 7.60 14.50 14.78
N LEU A 89 8.00 14.20 16.02
CA LEU A 89 7.43 13.10 16.78
C LEU A 89 6.36 13.64 17.72
N VAL A 90 5.21 12.99 17.76
CA VAL A 90 4.09 13.30 18.66
C VAL A 90 3.63 11.99 19.28
N TYR A 91 3.63 11.91 20.60
CA TYR A 91 3.15 10.75 21.35
C TYR A 91 1.78 11.09 21.94
N ALA A 92 0.74 10.35 21.51
CA ALA A 92 -0.59 10.54 22.08
C ALA A 92 -0.62 10.05 23.54
N ASP A 93 -1.29 10.81 24.41
CA ASP A 93 -1.46 10.41 25.79
C ASP A 93 -2.39 9.19 25.94
N ASN A 94 -2.30 8.51 27.08
CA ASN A 94 -3.05 7.29 27.34
C ASN A 94 -4.58 7.49 27.27
N SER A 95 -5.09 8.67 27.64
CA SER A 95 -6.54 8.96 27.58
C SER A 95 -7.01 9.08 26.13
N THR A 96 -6.22 9.72 25.27
CA THR A 96 -6.47 9.83 23.84
C THR A 96 -6.44 8.46 23.16
N VAL A 97 -5.44 7.62 23.45
CA VAL A 97 -5.35 6.26 22.87
C VAL A 97 -6.48 5.36 23.40
N THR A 98 -6.85 5.48 24.67
CA THR A 98 -7.99 4.75 25.24
C THR A 98 -9.30 5.16 24.58
N SER A 99 -9.53 6.46 24.36
CA SER A 99 -10.70 6.97 23.64
C SER A 99 -10.76 6.43 22.21
N PHE A 100 -9.61 6.40 21.52
CA PHE A 100 -9.51 5.81 20.19
C PHE A 100 -9.83 4.32 20.19
N ALA A 101 -9.26 3.55 21.12
CA ALA A 101 -9.54 2.11 21.23
C ALA A 101 -11.01 1.82 21.57
N GLN A 102 -11.63 2.62 22.46
CA GLN A 102 -13.06 2.54 22.74
C GLN A 102 -13.90 2.83 21.49
N TYR A 103 -13.51 3.82 20.69
CA TYR A 103 -14.16 4.11 19.41
C TYR A 103 -14.04 2.92 18.44
N LEU A 104 -12.85 2.33 18.27
CA LEU A 104 -12.66 1.13 17.44
C LEU A 104 -13.60 0.00 17.87
N ARG A 105 -13.69 -0.27 19.18
CA ARG A 105 -14.61 -1.28 19.73
C ARG A 105 -16.08 -0.95 19.43
N SER A 106 -16.46 0.32 19.43
CA SER A 106 -17.84 0.73 19.11
C SER A 106 -18.24 0.45 17.65
N ILE A 107 -17.27 0.35 16.74
CA ILE A 107 -17.50 0.10 15.31
C ILE A 107 -17.08 -1.31 14.86
N GLN A 108 -16.69 -2.17 15.80
CA GLN A 108 -16.14 -3.49 15.50
C GLN A 108 -17.16 -4.41 14.83
N LYS A 109 -16.70 -5.21 13.88
CA LYS A 109 -17.46 -6.31 13.28
C LYS A 109 -16.67 -7.61 13.42
N ASN A 110 -17.27 -8.61 14.05
CA ASN A 110 -16.64 -9.92 14.25
C ASN A 110 -16.99 -10.85 13.11
N GLU A 111 -16.00 -11.55 12.58
CA GLU A 111 -16.18 -12.52 11.52
C GLU A 111 -15.25 -13.72 11.71
N THR A 112 -15.85 -14.90 11.86
CA THR A 112 -15.11 -16.14 12.06
C THR A 112 -14.91 -16.84 10.73
N THR A 113 -13.66 -17.10 10.36
CA THR A 113 -13.29 -17.85 9.16
C THR A 113 -12.56 -19.14 9.52
N THR A 114 -12.78 -20.20 8.76
CA THR A 114 -12.02 -21.45 8.83
C THR A 114 -11.21 -21.65 7.55
N GLY A 115 -10.26 -22.58 7.55
CA GLY A 115 -9.46 -22.91 6.35
C GLY A 115 -10.26 -23.49 5.16
N THR A 116 -11.58 -23.61 5.29
CA THR A 116 -12.50 -24.12 4.27
C THR A 116 -13.69 -23.18 3.99
N SER A 117 -13.71 -21.99 4.59
CA SER A 117 -14.80 -21.02 4.41
C SER A 117 -14.85 -20.46 2.98
N ALA A 118 -16.00 -19.98 2.51
CA ALA A 118 -16.09 -19.29 1.22
C ALA A 118 -15.38 -17.91 1.25
N PHE A 119 -15.34 -17.30 2.44
CA PHE A 119 -14.54 -16.12 2.76
C PHE A 119 -13.44 -16.54 3.74
N ILE A 120 -12.20 -16.61 3.29
CA ILE A 120 -11.05 -17.09 4.06
C ILE A 120 -10.16 -15.90 4.41
N ASN A 121 -9.62 -15.88 5.64
CA ASN A 121 -8.52 -14.98 5.93
C ASN A 121 -7.29 -15.42 5.11
N PRO A 122 -6.78 -14.58 4.19
CA PRO A 122 -5.75 -14.97 3.23
C PRO A 122 -4.38 -15.31 3.86
N TYR A 123 -4.13 -14.90 5.11
CA TYR A 123 -2.95 -15.32 5.86
C TYR A 123 -3.17 -16.68 6.57
N PHE A 124 -4.36 -16.87 7.15
CA PHE A 124 -4.72 -18.08 7.89
C PHE A 124 -5.39 -19.12 6.98
N THR A 125 -4.62 -19.68 6.05
CA THR A 125 -5.11 -20.64 5.04
C THR A 125 -4.81 -22.09 5.36
N ASN A 126 -3.92 -22.38 6.33
CA ASN A 126 -3.56 -23.75 6.68
C ASN A 126 -4.65 -24.46 7.50
N SER A 127 -5.54 -25.18 6.82
CA SER A 127 -6.63 -25.95 7.45
C SER A 127 -6.16 -27.11 8.34
N THR A 128 -4.89 -27.51 8.27
CA THR A 128 -4.36 -28.59 9.12
C THR A 128 -4.04 -28.14 10.54
N THR A 129 -3.74 -26.85 10.73
CA THR A 129 -3.39 -26.27 12.05
C THR A 129 -4.45 -25.31 12.55
N LEU A 130 -5.13 -24.59 11.65
CA LEU A 130 -6.17 -23.62 11.99
C LEU A 130 -7.51 -24.28 12.29
N LEU A 131 -7.97 -24.11 13.54
CA LEU A 131 -9.36 -24.43 13.89
C LEU A 131 -10.30 -23.32 13.44
N GLN A 132 -9.98 -22.07 13.81
CA GLN A 132 -10.74 -20.89 13.46
C GLN A 132 -9.89 -19.62 13.59
N ALA A 133 -10.14 -18.66 12.71
CA ALA A 133 -9.71 -17.28 12.84
C ALA A 133 -10.91 -16.41 13.21
N ARG A 134 -10.87 -15.83 14.42
CA ARG A 134 -11.89 -14.89 14.91
C ARG A 134 -11.45 -13.47 14.55
N ASN A 135 -11.70 -13.08 13.31
CA ASN A 135 -11.30 -11.78 12.80
C ASN A 135 -12.17 -10.68 13.41
N VAL A 136 -11.54 -9.57 13.76
CA VAL A 136 -12.24 -8.33 14.13
C VAL A 136 -11.92 -7.27 13.10
N PHE A 137 -12.95 -6.72 12.48
CA PHE A 137 -12.84 -5.70 11.44
C PHE A 137 -13.31 -4.35 11.93
N TYR A 138 -12.54 -3.31 11.60
CA TYR A 138 -12.93 -1.92 11.77
C TYR A 138 -13.12 -1.25 10.41
N ASP A 139 -14.10 -0.36 10.32
CA ASP A 139 -14.38 0.41 9.11
C ASP A 139 -13.33 1.53 8.94
N ALA A 140 -12.46 1.41 7.94
CA ALA A 140 -11.33 2.31 7.72
C ALA A 140 -11.75 3.76 7.45
N ASP A 141 -12.88 3.99 6.78
CA ASP A 141 -13.38 5.34 6.50
C ASP A 141 -13.87 6.02 7.78
N LYS A 142 -14.49 5.25 8.68
CA LYS A 142 -14.87 5.73 10.02
C LYS A 142 -13.66 6.06 10.89
N VAL A 143 -12.62 5.22 10.84
CA VAL A 143 -11.38 5.48 11.57
C VAL A 143 -10.65 6.71 11.01
N GLU A 144 -10.57 6.86 9.69
CA GLU A 144 -10.05 8.06 9.03
C GLU A 144 -10.83 9.31 9.49
N SER A 145 -12.16 9.23 9.51
CA SER A 145 -13.04 10.33 9.95
C SER A 145 -12.82 10.71 11.41
N TRP A 146 -12.62 9.72 12.30
CA TRP A 146 -12.32 9.96 13.70
C TRP A 146 -10.98 10.68 13.87
N LEU A 147 -9.92 10.20 13.20
CA LEU A 147 -8.58 10.81 13.25
C LEU A 147 -8.61 12.24 12.69
N ALA A 148 -9.32 12.46 11.58
CA ALA A 148 -9.48 13.78 10.98
C ALA A 148 -10.22 14.75 11.91
N SER A 149 -11.31 14.31 12.53
CA SER A 149 -12.13 15.12 13.44
C SER A 149 -11.40 15.46 14.75
N ASN A 150 -10.45 14.62 15.15
CA ASN A 150 -9.65 14.78 16.37
C ASN A 150 -8.21 15.27 16.08
N MET A 151 -7.93 15.76 14.87
CA MET A 151 -6.56 16.12 14.45
C MET A 151 -5.92 17.20 15.33
N THR A 152 -6.72 18.04 15.98
CA THR A 152 -6.24 19.05 16.94
C THR A 152 -5.56 18.44 18.16
N LEU A 153 -5.95 17.23 18.59
CA LEU A 153 -5.27 16.49 19.66
C LEU A 153 -3.80 16.17 19.32
N PHE A 154 -3.47 16.17 18.02
CA PHE A 154 -2.14 15.86 17.51
C PHE A 154 -1.44 17.09 16.90
N GLY A 155 -1.98 18.29 17.16
CA GLY A 155 -1.45 19.57 16.69
C GLY A 155 -1.66 19.86 15.20
N GLY A 156 -2.71 19.32 14.57
CA GLY A 156 -3.08 19.64 13.18
C GLY A 156 -2.22 18.93 12.12
N ASN A 157 -2.63 18.98 10.85
CA ASN A 157 -1.77 18.50 9.76
C ASN A 157 -0.71 19.55 9.39
N PRO A 158 0.55 19.17 9.13
CA PRO A 158 1.56 20.10 8.65
C PRO A 158 1.28 20.57 7.22
N VAL A 159 1.62 21.82 6.92
CA VAL A 159 1.53 22.42 5.58
C VAL A 159 2.80 23.25 5.30
N PRO A 160 3.63 22.88 4.30
CA PRO A 160 3.58 21.66 3.50
C PRO A 160 4.02 20.42 4.30
N GLY A 161 3.38 19.28 4.05
CA GLY A 161 3.69 18.04 4.75
C GLY A 161 2.53 17.05 4.83
N TYR A 162 2.81 15.95 5.54
CA TYR A 162 1.87 14.87 5.83
C TYR A 162 2.00 14.40 7.28
N THR A 163 0.91 13.85 7.81
CA THR A 163 0.91 13.15 9.10
C THR A 163 0.92 11.63 8.87
N LEU A 164 1.72 10.89 9.62
CA LEU A 164 1.72 9.43 9.64
C LEU A 164 1.34 8.98 11.05
N PHE A 165 0.19 8.34 11.18
CA PHE A 165 -0.21 7.68 12.40
C PHE A 165 0.37 6.28 12.43
N ILE A 166 1.09 5.95 13.50
CA ILE A 166 1.65 4.63 13.76
C ILE A 166 1.10 4.16 15.10
N ALA A 167 0.27 3.12 15.04
CA ALA A 167 -0.40 2.56 16.19
C ALA A 167 0.24 1.25 16.62
N ASP A 168 0.34 1.05 17.92
CA ASP A 168 0.51 -0.25 18.55
C ASP A 168 -0.54 -0.39 19.66
N LEU A 169 -1.62 -1.12 19.37
CA LEU A 169 -2.82 -1.17 20.21
C LEU A 169 -2.94 -2.48 20.98
N HIS A 170 -1.92 -3.36 20.96
CA HIS A 170 -2.01 -4.69 21.59
C HIS A 170 -2.27 -4.61 23.11
N ASN A 171 -1.93 -3.50 23.75
CA ASN A 171 -2.18 -3.25 25.17
C ASN A 171 -3.51 -2.52 25.46
N PHE A 172 -4.33 -2.22 24.44
CA PHE A 172 -5.49 -1.32 24.54
C PHE A 172 -6.85 -2.01 24.34
N THR A 173 -7.10 -3.16 24.96
CA THR A 173 -8.38 -3.92 24.81
C THR A 173 -8.85 -4.14 23.36
N ILE A 174 -7.94 -4.01 22.39
CA ILE A 174 -8.13 -4.33 20.99
C ILE A 174 -7.67 -5.78 20.81
N PRO A 175 -8.48 -6.68 20.24
CA PRO A 175 -8.05 -8.05 19.95
C PRO A 175 -6.83 -8.03 19.04
N SER A 176 -5.77 -8.76 19.38
CA SER A 176 -4.55 -8.78 18.58
C SER A 176 -3.93 -10.17 18.60
N PHE A 177 -3.37 -10.58 17.47
CA PHE A 177 -2.77 -11.90 17.30
C PHE A 177 -1.52 -12.04 18.19
N THR A 178 -1.44 -13.10 18.99
CA THR A 178 -0.36 -13.27 19.97
C THR A 178 0.72 -14.24 19.50
N TYR A 179 1.89 -14.22 20.14
CA TYR A 179 2.95 -15.19 19.84
C TYR A 179 2.55 -16.62 20.18
N SER A 180 1.78 -16.84 21.24
CA SER A 180 1.26 -18.18 21.56
C SER A 180 0.30 -18.69 20.47
N GLN A 181 -0.53 -17.81 19.91
CA GLN A 181 -1.37 -18.13 18.76
C GLN A 181 -0.53 -18.39 17.49
N TYR A 182 0.54 -17.63 17.28
CA TYR A 182 1.51 -17.86 16.21
C TYR A 182 2.19 -19.24 16.32
N GLN A 183 2.65 -19.61 17.52
CA GLN A 183 3.23 -20.92 17.76
C GLN A 183 2.21 -22.03 17.49
N ALA A 184 0.98 -21.91 18.00
CA ALA A 184 -0.09 -22.87 17.76
C ALA A 184 -0.41 -23.02 16.27
N TYR A 185 -0.49 -21.93 15.52
CA TYR A 185 -0.77 -21.95 14.08
C TYR A 185 0.38 -22.55 13.25
N ASN A 186 1.63 -22.33 13.66
CA ASN A 186 2.83 -22.79 12.92
C ASN A 186 3.40 -24.13 13.43
N LEU A 187 2.84 -24.71 14.49
CA LEU A 187 3.25 -26.00 15.05
C LEU A 187 3.03 -27.11 14.01
N ARG A 188 4.08 -27.47 13.28
CA ARG A 188 4.10 -28.59 12.32
C ARG A 188 4.18 -29.91 13.08
N CYS A 189 3.07 -30.38 13.61
CA CYS A 189 3.02 -31.68 14.28
C CYS A 189 2.32 -32.72 13.41
N ARG A 190 3.08 -33.69 12.88
CA ARG A 190 2.57 -34.76 12.01
C ARG A 190 1.64 -35.78 12.70
N LEU A 191 1.66 -35.82 14.04
CA LEU A 191 0.95 -36.84 14.85
C LEU A 191 0.04 -36.22 15.92
N CYS A 192 -0.23 -34.91 15.85
CA CYS A 192 -1.06 -34.24 16.83
C CYS A 192 -2.56 -34.38 16.51
N PRO A 193 -3.44 -34.22 17.53
CA PRO A 193 -4.90 -34.16 17.35
C PRO A 193 -5.32 -33.05 16.35
N PRO A 194 -6.60 -33.04 15.90
CA PRO A 194 -7.12 -32.11 14.88
C PRO A 194 -6.78 -30.63 15.15
N PRO A 195 -6.88 -29.77 14.11
CA PRO A 195 -6.53 -28.36 14.19
C PRO A 195 -7.01 -27.72 15.50
N SER A 196 -6.09 -27.08 16.23
CA SER A 196 -6.35 -26.52 17.56
C SER A 196 -6.08 -25.02 17.64
N ALA A 197 -5.47 -24.41 16.61
CA ALA A 197 -5.15 -23.00 16.65
C ALA A 197 -6.42 -22.15 16.50
N ILE A 198 -6.74 -21.41 17.56
CA ILE A 198 -7.74 -20.35 17.56
C ILE A 198 -6.98 -19.04 17.57
N VAL A 199 -7.10 -18.28 16.48
CA VAL A 199 -6.39 -16.99 16.33
C VAL A 199 -7.38 -15.84 16.42
N THR A 200 -6.96 -14.69 16.94
CA THR A 200 -7.85 -13.52 17.14
C THR A 200 -7.20 -12.23 16.63
N PRO A 201 -6.93 -12.13 15.31
CA PRO A 201 -6.39 -10.93 14.71
C PRO A 201 -7.45 -9.83 14.57
N HIS A 202 -7.01 -8.59 14.47
CA HIS A 202 -7.82 -7.50 13.94
C HIS A 202 -7.27 -6.94 12.64
N TYR A 203 -8.17 -6.32 11.88
CA TYR A 203 -7.91 -5.73 10.58
C TYR A 203 -8.86 -4.55 10.34
N TYR A 204 -8.60 -3.83 9.25
CA TYR A 204 -9.43 -2.76 8.75
C TYR A 204 -9.98 -3.13 7.38
N ASN A 205 -11.22 -2.70 7.10
CA ASN A 205 -11.87 -2.89 5.81
C ASN A 205 -12.29 -1.54 5.25
N ARG A 206 -12.23 -1.39 3.93
CA ARG A 206 -12.70 -0.19 3.23
C ARG A 206 -13.61 -0.58 2.09
N THR A 207 -14.75 0.09 1.98
CA THR A 207 -15.67 -0.10 0.86
C THR A 207 -15.63 1.13 -0.04
N SER A 208 -15.24 0.93 -1.29
CA SER A 208 -15.24 1.98 -2.31
C SER A 208 -16.26 1.67 -3.38
N THR A 209 -16.97 2.69 -3.83
CA THR A 209 -17.88 2.59 -4.98
C THR A 209 -17.15 3.08 -6.23
N ASP A 210 -17.13 2.23 -7.26
CA ASP A 210 -16.62 2.57 -8.57
C ASP A 210 -17.36 3.82 -9.11
N PRO A 211 -16.63 4.88 -9.46
CA PRO A 211 -17.21 6.16 -9.80
C PRO A 211 -18.02 6.16 -11.10
N ASP A 212 -17.77 5.21 -11.99
CA ASP A 212 -18.38 5.15 -13.32
C ASP A 212 -19.57 4.19 -13.34
N LEU A 213 -19.40 2.99 -12.77
CA LEU A 213 -20.38 1.90 -12.79
C LEU A 213 -21.18 1.75 -11.50
N GLY A 214 -20.81 2.45 -10.42
CA GLY A 214 -21.45 2.30 -9.11
C GLY A 214 -21.15 0.95 -8.44
N LEU A 215 -20.17 0.18 -8.93
CA LEU A 215 -19.80 -1.12 -8.39
C LEU A 215 -19.19 -0.97 -6.99
N VAL A 216 -19.76 -1.66 -6.02
CA VAL A 216 -19.30 -1.62 -4.64
C VAL A 216 -18.22 -2.68 -4.45
N ASN A 217 -16.99 -2.24 -4.16
CA ASN A 217 -15.86 -3.10 -3.89
C ASN A 217 -15.38 -2.92 -2.46
N THR A 218 -15.28 -4.01 -1.71
CA THR A 218 -14.75 -3.99 -0.35
C THR A 218 -13.35 -4.60 -0.33
N ARG A 219 -12.37 -3.81 0.14
CA ARG A 219 -11.04 -4.30 0.49
C ARG A 219 -11.06 -4.76 1.94
N HIS A 220 -10.58 -5.98 2.16
CA HIS A 220 -10.54 -6.60 3.47
C HIS A 220 -9.10 -6.80 3.97
N TYR A 221 -8.95 -7.09 5.26
CA TYR A 221 -7.69 -7.53 5.88
C TYR A 221 -6.56 -6.49 5.80
N MET A 222 -6.89 -5.20 5.81
CA MET A 222 -5.90 -4.13 5.77
C MET A 222 -5.28 -3.92 7.16
N THR A 223 -3.98 -3.64 7.21
CA THR A 223 -3.25 -3.25 8.44
C THR A 223 -2.84 -1.77 8.43
N GLY A 224 -3.07 -1.08 7.30
CA GLY A 224 -2.87 0.35 7.14
C GLY A 224 -3.63 0.87 5.92
N TRP A 225 -3.91 2.17 5.91
CA TRP A 225 -4.59 2.85 4.81
C TRP A 225 -4.34 4.37 4.85
N GLY A 226 -4.62 5.01 3.72
CA GLY A 226 -4.73 6.45 3.61
C GLY A 226 -5.91 6.78 2.72
N GLY A 227 -6.43 8.00 2.84
CA GLY A 227 -7.59 8.42 2.06
C GLY A 227 -7.52 9.87 1.63
N SER A 228 -8.53 10.62 2.04
CA SER A 228 -8.78 12.01 1.63
C SER A 228 -7.97 13.04 2.42
N GLY A 229 -7.54 12.69 3.65
CA GLY A 229 -6.71 13.55 4.47
C GLY A 229 -5.25 13.63 4.01
N ARG A 230 -4.53 14.68 4.42
CA ARG A 230 -3.04 14.73 4.30
C ARG A 230 -2.37 13.85 5.36
N PHE A 231 -2.88 12.65 5.56
CA PHE A 231 -2.33 11.68 6.51
C PHE A 231 -2.52 10.23 6.05
N TYR A 232 -1.69 9.35 6.62
CA TYR A 232 -1.78 7.90 6.44
C TYR A 232 -1.77 7.22 7.82
N TYR A 233 -2.45 6.10 7.97
CA TYR A 233 -2.53 5.34 9.23
C TYR A 233 -1.99 3.92 9.03
N MET A 234 -1.22 3.46 10.02
CA MET A 234 -0.69 2.09 10.11
C MET A 234 -0.88 1.57 11.52
N ASP A 235 -1.35 0.33 11.64
CA ASP A 235 -1.49 -0.37 12.92
C ASP A 235 -0.53 -1.57 12.93
N LEU A 236 0.56 -1.42 13.68
CA LEU A 236 1.60 -2.43 13.82
C LEU A 236 1.16 -3.61 14.68
N SER A 237 0.04 -3.49 15.39
CA SER A 237 -0.56 -4.57 16.17
C SER A 237 -1.64 -5.33 15.40
N ALA A 238 -2.08 -4.81 14.26
CA ALA A 238 -3.01 -5.49 13.35
C ALA A 238 -2.30 -6.59 12.56
N GLY A 239 -3.06 -7.56 12.05
CA GLY A 239 -2.49 -8.60 11.20
C GLY A 239 -2.19 -9.92 11.90
N PRO A 240 -1.57 -10.87 11.19
CA PRO A 240 -0.54 -10.65 10.15
C PRO A 240 -1.02 -10.18 8.77
N SER A 241 -0.14 -9.47 8.06
CA SER A 241 -0.37 -9.00 6.67
C SER A 241 -0.20 -10.13 5.67
N TYR A 242 -1.18 -10.38 4.81
CA TYR A 242 -1.11 -11.44 3.80
C TYR A 242 -0.32 -11.05 2.54
N TRP A 243 -0.12 -9.75 2.29
CA TRP A 243 0.67 -9.28 1.15
C TRP A 243 2.17 -9.32 1.43
N THR A 244 2.56 -8.95 2.65
CA THR A 244 3.97 -8.81 3.05
C THR A 244 4.45 -9.93 3.97
N ASN A 245 3.54 -10.75 4.49
CA ASN A 245 3.79 -11.72 5.58
C ASN A 245 4.34 -11.09 6.86
N GLU A 246 4.22 -9.76 7.00
CA GLU A 246 4.64 -9.05 8.20
C GLU A 246 3.76 -9.45 9.38
N LEU A 247 4.42 -9.81 10.47
CA LEU A 247 3.78 -10.16 11.74
C LEU A 247 3.50 -8.89 12.53
N PRO A 248 2.43 -8.88 13.35
CA PRO A 248 2.23 -7.83 14.35
C PRO A 248 3.47 -7.66 15.23
N VAL A 249 3.76 -6.43 15.64
CA VAL A 249 5.02 -6.06 16.30
C VAL A 249 5.29 -6.84 17.58
N GLN A 250 4.25 -7.13 18.37
CA GLN A 250 4.32 -7.95 19.57
C GLN A 250 4.65 -9.43 19.27
N VAL A 251 4.25 -9.95 18.11
CA VAL A 251 4.60 -11.30 17.68
C VAL A 251 6.02 -11.32 17.11
N ALA A 252 6.36 -10.31 16.30
CA ALA A 252 7.68 -10.19 15.68
C ALA A 252 8.80 -10.06 16.72
N SER A 253 8.61 -9.23 17.76
CA SER A 253 9.57 -9.07 18.86
C SER A 253 9.79 -10.38 19.62
N GLN A 254 8.71 -11.06 20.02
CA GLN A 254 8.80 -12.33 20.74
C GLN A 254 9.42 -13.45 19.91
N LEU A 255 9.05 -13.56 18.63
CA LEU A 255 9.66 -14.52 17.70
C LEU A 255 11.17 -14.30 17.55
N ARG A 256 11.63 -13.06 17.65
CA ARG A 256 13.05 -12.67 17.56
C ARG A 256 13.77 -12.68 18.90
N GLY A 257 13.09 -13.00 20.01
CA GLY A 257 13.67 -12.95 21.36
C GLY A 257 14.08 -11.54 21.80
N VAL A 258 13.39 -10.50 21.29
CA VAL A 258 13.68 -9.10 21.61
C VAL A 258 12.87 -8.68 22.83
N ASP A 259 13.56 -8.30 23.90
CA ASP A 259 12.96 -7.55 25.01
C ASP A 259 12.89 -6.07 24.65
N THR A 260 11.69 -5.56 24.38
CA THR A 260 11.42 -4.17 23.98
C THR A 260 11.74 -3.15 25.08
N GLY A 261 11.82 -3.56 26.35
CA GLY A 261 12.23 -2.69 27.46
C GLY A 261 13.74 -2.44 27.53
N SER A 262 14.54 -3.33 26.93
CA SER A 262 16.00 -3.24 26.93
C SER A 262 16.52 -2.13 26.00
N TYR A 263 17.78 -1.71 26.18
CA TYR A 263 18.44 -0.75 25.30
C TYR A 263 18.39 -1.20 23.82
N TYR A 264 18.72 -2.47 23.56
CA TYR A 264 18.64 -3.04 22.22
C TYR A 264 17.19 -3.11 21.71
N GLY A 265 16.23 -3.46 22.58
CA GLY A 265 14.82 -3.48 22.24
C GLY A 265 14.29 -2.16 21.70
N LYS A 266 14.66 -1.04 22.34
CA LYS A 266 14.29 0.30 21.88
C LYS A 266 14.90 0.64 20.52
N LEU A 267 16.14 0.22 20.26
CA LEU A 267 16.77 0.39 18.94
C LEU A 267 16.08 -0.47 17.88
N TRP A 268 15.76 -1.72 18.19
CA TRP A 268 15.04 -2.63 17.31
C TRP A 268 13.64 -2.09 16.97
N MET A 269 12.89 -1.64 17.97
CA MET A 269 11.56 -1.04 17.79
C MET A 269 11.64 0.24 16.94
N SER A 270 12.65 1.07 17.17
CA SER A 270 12.90 2.27 16.37
C SER A 270 13.22 1.94 14.91
N GLN A 271 13.98 0.88 14.66
CA GLN A 271 14.25 0.41 13.30
C GLN A 271 12.99 -0.18 12.65
N PHE A 272 12.20 -0.95 13.39
CA PHE A 272 10.95 -1.53 12.94
C PHE A 272 9.96 -0.43 12.50
N VAL A 273 9.65 0.51 13.40
CA VAL A 273 8.84 1.71 13.12
C VAL A 273 9.45 2.52 11.98
N GLY A 274 10.77 2.75 12.02
CA GLY A 274 11.50 3.51 11.02
C GLY A 274 11.35 2.95 9.61
N SER A 275 11.22 1.62 9.46
CA SER A 275 11.04 0.98 8.16
C SER A 275 9.67 1.29 7.55
N TYR A 276 8.61 1.34 8.39
CA TYR A 276 7.27 1.78 7.97
C TYR A 276 7.24 3.27 7.62
N VAL A 277 7.86 4.12 8.45
CA VAL A 277 7.97 5.55 8.16
C VAL A 277 8.73 5.77 6.85
N PHE A 278 9.87 5.10 6.67
CA PHE A 278 10.66 5.16 5.45
C PHE A 278 9.81 4.77 4.25
N GLY A 279 9.13 3.63 4.32
CA GLY A 279 8.25 3.15 3.26
C GLY A 279 7.15 4.16 2.89
N ALA A 280 6.49 4.77 3.88
CA ALA A 280 5.47 5.80 3.65
C ALA A 280 6.06 7.07 3.01
N VAL A 281 7.18 7.56 3.54
CA VAL A 281 7.83 8.77 3.03
C VAL A 281 8.30 8.56 1.59
N TYR A 282 9.02 7.47 1.35
CA TYR A 282 9.66 7.22 0.06
C TYR A 282 8.66 6.87 -1.05
N ASN A 283 7.59 6.13 -0.74
CA ASN A 283 6.68 5.61 -1.74
C ASN A 283 5.35 6.39 -1.84
N LEU A 284 4.91 7.06 -0.78
CA LEU A 284 3.60 7.74 -0.75
C LEU A 284 3.74 9.26 -0.70
N PHE A 285 4.48 9.80 0.27
CA PHE A 285 4.53 11.26 0.49
C PHE A 285 5.48 11.99 -0.46
N ALA A 286 6.53 11.31 -0.92
CA ALA A 286 7.51 11.83 -1.86
C ALA A 286 7.72 10.84 -3.01
N ALA A 287 6.62 10.35 -3.59
CA ALA A 287 6.64 9.34 -4.63
C ALA A 287 7.49 9.75 -5.86
N ASP A 288 8.15 8.76 -6.45
CA ASP A 288 8.85 8.91 -7.72
C ASP A 288 7.87 8.93 -8.89
N GLN A 289 8.28 9.51 -10.01
CA GLN A 289 7.50 9.46 -11.24
C GLN A 289 7.76 8.15 -11.97
N LEU A 290 6.72 7.52 -12.50
CA LEU A 290 6.91 6.32 -13.33
C LEU A 290 7.54 6.67 -14.68
N TYR A 291 7.05 7.76 -15.31
CA TYR A 291 7.48 8.23 -16.63
C TYR A 291 7.84 9.72 -16.59
N PRO A 292 8.70 10.21 -17.51
CA PRO A 292 8.96 11.63 -17.64
C PRO A 292 7.66 12.39 -17.90
N VAL A 293 7.43 13.47 -17.15
CA VAL A 293 6.30 14.38 -17.40
C VAL A 293 6.71 15.39 -18.45
N ASN A 294 6.03 15.39 -19.59
CA ASN A 294 6.16 16.44 -20.60
C ASN A 294 5.36 17.67 -20.13
N TYR A 295 6.05 18.69 -19.61
CA TYR A 295 5.42 19.94 -19.20
C TYR A 295 4.95 20.75 -20.40
N SER A 296 3.67 21.12 -20.41
CA SER A 296 3.05 21.95 -21.45
C SER A 296 2.06 22.92 -20.84
N GLN A 297 1.84 24.07 -21.49
CA GLN A 297 0.75 24.99 -21.14
C GLN A 297 -0.62 24.44 -21.55
N SER A 298 -0.66 23.45 -22.45
CA SER A 298 -1.88 22.81 -22.91
C SER A 298 -1.67 21.30 -23.13
N TYR A 299 -2.58 20.50 -22.60
CA TYR A 299 -2.68 19.06 -22.81
C TYR A 299 -3.95 18.74 -23.58
N ASN A 300 -3.80 18.08 -24.73
CA ASN A 300 -4.91 17.50 -25.47
C ASN A 300 -4.84 15.98 -25.37
N ILE A 301 -5.81 15.39 -24.68
CA ILE A 301 -5.84 13.97 -24.36
C ILE A 301 -6.98 13.34 -25.15
N GLN A 302 -6.62 12.42 -26.05
CA GLN A 302 -7.56 11.64 -26.85
C GLN A 302 -7.62 10.23 -26.29
N LEU A 303 -8.78 9.82 -25.78
CA LEU A 303 -9.03 8.47 -25.31
C LEU A 303 -9.80 7.69 -26.36
N PHE A 304 -9.14 6.75 -27.03
CA PHE A 304 -9.78 5.84 -27.99
C PHE A 304 -10.20 4.57 -27.27
N VAL A 305 -11.47 4.17 -27.44
CA VAL A 305 -12.01 2.96 -26.82
C VAL A 305 -12.66 2.10 -27.88
N PHE A 306 -12.02 0.97 -28.19
CA PHE A 306 -12.48 0.02 -29.19
C PHE A 306 -13.33 -1.08 -28.54
N ASP A 307 -14.61 -1.12 -28.89
CA ASP A 307 -15.57 -2.06 -28.34
C ASP A 307 -15.62 -3.36 -29.16
N ASN A 308 -14.90 -4.38 -28.70
CA ASN A 308 -14.94 -5.73 -29.28
C ASN A 308 -15.97 -6.65 -28.61
N ARG A 309 -16.92 -6.09 -27.84
CA ARG A 309 -17.98 -6.89 -27.22
C ARG A 309 -19.05 -7.28 -28.26
N THR A 310 -19.80 -8.34 -27.94
CA THR A 310 -20.95 -8.76 -28.74
C THR A 310 -22.07 -7.70 -28.70
N LEU A 311 -22.98 -7.74 -29.67
CA LEU A 311 -24.14 -6.84 -29.70
C LEU A 311 -25.00 -6.93 -28.43
N THR A 312 -25.17 -8.14 -27.89
CA THR A 312 -25.90 -8.36 -26.63
C THR A 312 -25.24 -7.66 -25.45
N GLU A 313 -23.91 -7.77 -25.33
CA GLU A 313 -23.15 -7.11 -24.26
C GLU A 313 -23.16 -5.58 -24.40
N LYS A 314 -23.02 -5.09 -25.64
CA LYS A 314 -23.11 -3.65 -25.97
C LYS A 314 -24.47 -3.07 -25.59
N PHE A 315 -25.55 -3.80 -25.85
CA PHE A 315 -26.90 -3.40 -25.49
C PHE A 315 -27.13 -3.41 -23.98
N ALA A 316 -26.62 -4.43 -23.27
CA ALA A 316 -26.76 -4.55 -21.83
C ALA A 316 -26.08 -3.38 -21.07
N LEU A 317 -24.90 -2.95 -21.52
CA LEU A 317 -24.19 -1.81 -20.94
C LEU A 317 -23.40 -1.04 -22.01
N PRO A 318 -23.96 0.04 -22.57
CA PRO A 318 -23.27 0.89 -23.55
C PRO A 318 -22.02 1.55 -22.94
N LEU A 319 -20.91 1.61 -23.70
CA LEU A 319 -19.65 2.23 -23.23
C LEU A 319 -19.81 3.70 -22.82
N SER A 320 -20.75 4.43 -23.42
CA SER A 320 -21.03 5.81 -23.05
C SER A 320 -21.51 5.96 -21.60
N ARG A 321 -21.96 4.87 -20.95
CA ARG A 321 -22.32 4.84 -19.53
C ARG A 321 -21.18 4.39 -18.62
N THR A 322 -20.04 3.98 -19.18
CA THR A 322 -18.90 3.44 -18.42
C THR A 322 -17.70 4.39 -18.40
N ILE A 323 -17.77 5.53 -19.11
CA ILE A 323 -16.68 6.50 -19.22
C ILE A 323 -17.22 7.91 -19.05
N ASN A 324 -16.78 8.61 -18.02
CA ASN A 324 -17.16 9.99 -17.78
C ASN A 324 -16.08 10.97 -18.24
N GLN A 325 -16.20 11.48 -19.48
CA GLN A 325 -15.23 12.42 -20.08
C GLN A 325 -15.01 13.67 -19.22
N THR A 326 -16.08 14.29 -18.72
CA THR A 326 -16.01 15.51 -17.90
C THR A 326 -15.19 15.25 -16.65
N ARG A 327 -15.47 14.14 -15.96
CA ARG A 327 -14.74 13.76 -14.75
C ARG A 327 -13.27 13.46 -15.02
N ILE A 328 -12.95 12.80 -16.13
CA ILE A 328 -11.55 12.56 -16.55
C ILE A 328 -10.85 13.92 -16.78
N GLN A 329 -11.49 14.85 -17.48
CA GLN A 329 -10.93 16.18 -17.73
C GLN A 329 -10.70 16.96 -16.44
N GLU A 330 -11.69 17.01 -15.55
CA GLU A 330 -11.59 17.71 -14.26
C GLU A 330 -10.49 17.11 -13.38
N THR A 331 -10.42 15.78 -13.30
CA THR A 331 -9.40 15.07 -12.52
C THR A 331 -8.00 15.37 -13.07
N LEU A 332 -7.79 15.27 -14.38
CA LEU A 332 -6.50 15.57 -14.98
C LEU A 332 -6.13 17.05 -14.87
N ALA A 333 -7.08 17.97 -15.04
CA ALA A 333 -6.88 19.40 -14.84
C ALA A 333 -6.46 19.73 -13.40
N SER A 334 -7.02 19.01 -12.41
CA SER A 334 -6.64 19.18 -11.00
C SER A 334 -5.18 18.82 -10.70
N LEU A 335 -4.58 17.91 -11.49
CA LEU A 335 -3.19 17.49 -11.34
C LEU A 335 -2.20 18.50 -11.95
N VAL A 336 -2.63 19.26 -12.96
CA VAL A 336 -1.83 20.27 -13.66
C VAL A 336 -2.54 21.62 -13.69
N PRO A 337 -2.77 22.27 -12.52
CA PRO A 337 -3.58 23.49 -12.43
C PRO A 337 -3.00 24.70 -13.18
N PHE A 338 -1.75 24.61 -13.64
CA PHE A 338 -1.07 25.62 -14.46
C PHE A 338 -1.30 25.45 -15.97
N ALA A 339 -1.97 24.39 -16.40
CA ALA A 339 -2.15 24.06 -17.81
C ALA A 339 -3.63 23.94 -18.19
N ARG A 340 -3.94 24.22 -19.44
CA ARG A 340 -5.24 23.91 -20.02
C ARG A 340 -5.29 22.41 -20.34
N VAL A 341 -6.33 21.72 -19.88
CA VAL A 341 -6.55 20.31 -20.22
C VAL A 341 -7.84 20.16 -21.01
N THR A 342 -7.76 19.51 -22.17
CA THR A 342 -8.91 19.10 -22.96
C THR A 342 -8.89 17.58 -23.11
N VAL A 343 -10.01 16.92 -22.82
CA VAL A 343 -10.18 15.48 -23.01
C VAL A 343 -11.27 15.23 -24.03
N LYS A 344 -11.02 14.30 -24.96
CA LYS A 344 -12.03 13.78 -25.87
C LYS A 344 -12.02 12.26 -25.83
N VAL A 345 -13.18 11.66 -25.57
CA VAL A 345 -13.39 10.22 -25.64
C VAL A 345 -13.96 9.89 -27.02
N ASN A 346 -13.28 9.00 -27.74
CA ASN A 346 -13.66 8.54 -29.07
C ASN A 346 -14.03 7.04 -28.97
N PRO A 347 -15.28 6.71 -28.60
CA PRO A 347 -15.74 5.33 -28.64
C PRO A 347 -15.89 4.87 -30.09
N ALA A 348 -15.46 3.66 -30.37
CA ALA A 348 -15.49 3.05 -31.70
C ALA A 348 -15.88 1.58 -31.61
N ASP A 349 -16.58 1.06 -32.61
CA ASP A 349 -16.69 -0.38 -32.77
C ASP A 349 -15.38 -0.90 -33.37
N ILE A 350 -14.89 -2.04 -32.91
CA ILE A 350 -13.70 -2.64 -33.53
C ILE A 350 -13.96 -3.01 -34.99
N THR A 351 -15.22 -3.25 -35.37
CA THR A 351 -15.60 -3.55 -36.75
C THR A 351 -15.38 -2.36 -37.70
N ASP A 352 -15.36 -1.14 -37.16
CA ASP A 352 -15.04 0.07 -37.93
C ASP A 352 -13.54 0.13 -38.30
N TYR A 353 -12.72 -0.73 -37.69
CA TYR A 353 -11.28 -0.84 -37.89
C TYR A 353 -10.87 -2.28 -38.26
N PRO A 354 -11.14 -2.74 -39.51
CA PRO A 354 -10.93 -4.14 -39.91
C PRO A 354 -9.50 -4.65 -39.68
N GLY A 355 -8.49 -3.79 -39.85
CA GLY A 355 -7.10 -4.12 -39.56
C GLY A 355 -6.86 -4.44 -38.09
N LEU A 356 -7.37 -3.61 -37.18
CA LEU A 356 -7.31 -3.82 -35.73
C LEU A 356 -8.11 -5.06 -35.32
N ALA A 357 -9.31 -5.25 -35.88
CA ALA A 357 -10.14 -6.42 -35.63
C ALA A 357 -9.42 -7.72 -35.99
N GLY A 358 -8.73 -7.76 -37.13
CA GLY A 358 -7.92 -8.90 -37.55
C GLY A 358 -6.76 -9.20 -36.60
N ILE A 359 -6.07 -8.16 -36.10
CA ILE A 359 -5.01 -8.33 -35.11
C ILE A 359 -5.55 -8.87 -33.79
N VAL A 360 -6.65 -8.31 -33.28
CA VAL A 360 -7.27 -8.79 -32.04
C VAL A 360 -7.72 -10.24 -32.17
N ALA A 361 -8.34 -10.62 -33.30
CA ALA A 361 -8.73 -12.00 -33.57
C ALA A 361 -7.51 -12.95 -33.59
N ASN A 362 -6.43 -12.57 -34.27
CA ASN A 362 -5.21 -13.38 -34.33
C ASN A 362 -4.46 -13.44 -32.98
N ALA A 363 -4.56 -12.40 -32.16
CA ALA A 363 -3.98 -12.33 -30.83
C ALA A 363 -4.85 -13.03 -29.77
N THR A 364 -6.07 -13.43 -30.10
CA THR A 364 -6.97 -14.13 -29.17
C THR A 364 -6.56 -15.59 -29.04
N THR A 365 -6.23 -15.99 -27.81
CA THR A 365 -5.80 -17.35 -27.49
C THR A 365 -7.00 -18.29 -27.27
N LYS A 366 -6.75 -19.59 -27.24
CA LYS A 366 -7.75 -20.59 -26.81
C LYS A 366 -7.86 -20.71 -25.29
N LEU A 367 -6.98 -20.04 -24.54
CA LEU A 367 -7.00 -20.06 -23.08
C LEU A 367 -8.12 -19.16 -22.58
N ILE A 368 -8.91 -19.70 -21.66
CA ILE A 368 -10.02 -18.99 -21.03
C ILE A 368 -9.56 -18.46 -19.69
N ASP A 369 -9.72 -17.16 -19.48
CA ASP A 369 -9.54 -16.55 -18.17
C ASP A 369 -10.57 -17.15 -17.20
N PRO A 370 -10.15 -17.79 -16.09
CA PRO A 370 -11.06 -18.46 -15.19
C PRO A 370 -11.95 -17.50 -14.38
N SER A 371 -11.54 -16.24 -14.23
CA SER A 371 -12.29 -15.21 -13.50
C SER A 371 -13.41 -14.59 -14.34
N ILE A 372 -13.17 -14.33 -15.63
CA ILE A 372 -14.17 -13.72 -16.52
C ILE A 372 -14.78 -14.66 -17.56
N GLN A 373 -14.30 -15.92 -17.64
CA GLN A 373 -14.79 -16.95 -18.56
C GLN A 373 -14.78 -16.47 -20.03
N ARG A 374 -13.68 -15.81 -20.42
CA ARG A 374 -13.47 -15.28 -21.78
C ARG A 374 -12.07 -15.64 -22.31
N PRO A 375 -11.90 -15.76 -23.64
CA PRO A 375 -10.58 -15.91 -24.25
C PRO A 375 -9.64 -14.75 -23.89
N ILE A 376 -8.38 -15.06 -23.63
CA ILE A 376 -7.34 -14.07 -23.35
C ILE A 376 -6.78 -13.52 -24.67
N VAL A 377 -6.64 -12.21 -24.77
CA VAL A 377 -6.02 -11.51 -25.91
C VAL A 377 -4.57 -11.14 -25.56
N ASP A 378 -3.61 -11.46 -26.43
CA ASP A 378 -2.23 -10.97 -26.29
C ASP A 378 -2.16 -9.47 -26.61
N GLY A 379 -2.11 -8.67 -25.54
CA GLY A 379 -2.03 -7.22 -25.63
C GLY A 379 -0.78 -6.69 -26.33
N ASN A 380 0.32 -7.45 -26.40
CA ASN A 380 1.56 -6.97 -27.05
C ASN A 380 1.39 -6.86 -28.56
N LEU A 381 0.68 -7.80 -29.19
CA LEU A 381 0.41 -7.76 -30.62
C LEU A 381 -0.50 -6.59 -30.98
N VAL A 382 -1.52 -6.34 -30.16
CA VAL A 382 -2.44 -5.21 -30.31
C VAL A 382 -1.70 -3.88 -30.12
N TYR A 383 -0.90 -3.76 -29.06
CA TYR A 383 -0.09 -2.56 -28.78
C TYR A 383 0.92 -2.27 -29.89
N ARG A 384 1.60 -3.31 -30.40
CA ARG A 384 2.54 -3.17 -31.52
C ARG A 384 1.83 -2.62 -32.76
N TRP A 385 0.66 -3.14 -33.11
CA TRP A 385 -0.09 -2.63 -34.27
C TRP A 385 -0.51 -1.17 -34.08
N LEU A 386 -1.03 -0.82 -32.90
CA LEU A 386 -1.43 0.57 -32.59
C LEU A 386 -0.25 1.54 -32.67
N THR A 387 0.95 1.11 -32.24
CA THR A 387 2.15 1.97 -32.25
C THR A 387 2.86 2.05 -33.59
N THR A 388 2.73 1.05 -34.47
CA THR A 388 3.36 1.08 -35.80
C THR A 388 2.44 1.57 -36.91
N ASN A 389 1.16 1.24 -36.85
CA ASN A 389 0.19 1.49 -37.93
C ASN A 389 -0.98 2.38 -37.47
N GLY A 390 -1.21 2.51 -36.16
CA GLY A 390 -2.39 3.22 -35.62
C GLY A 390 -2.39 4.72 -35.92
N SER A 391 -1.22 5.35 -36.08
CA SER A 391 -1.09 6.78 -36.40
C SER A 391 -1.57 7.18 -37.80
N GLU A 392 -1.78 6.22 -38.71
CA GLU A 392 -2.33 6.48 -40.05
C GLU A 392 -3.85 6.23 -40.11
N CYS A 393 -4.44 5.59 -39.09
CA CYS A 393 -5.83 5.13 -39.11
C CYS A 393 -6.72 5.74 -37.99
N LEU A 394 -6.14 6.41 -36.99
CA LEU A 394 -6.82 7.05 -35.85
C LEU A 394 -6.54 8.54 -35.82
#